data_AF-A0A7V5R684-F1
#
_entry.id   AF-A0A7V5R684-F1
#
_cell.length_a   1.000
_cell.length_b   1.000
_cell.length_c   1.000
_cell.angle_alpha   90.00
_cell.angle_beta   90.00
_cell.angle_gamma   90.00
#
_symmetry.space_group_name_H-M   'P 1'
#
loop_
_entity.id
_entity.type
_entity.pdbx_description
1 polymer ?
#
loop_
_entity_poly.entity_id
_entity_poly.type
_entity_poly.pdbx_seq_one_letter_code
_entity_poly.pdbx_strand_id
1 'polypeptide(L)' 'MNNTLKTFILMAALTGLFMVGGQVLGGRQGMILALVIALVMNFFAYWNSDKMALAMNRAREVS' A
#
# COMPACT_ATOMS: atom_id res chain seq x y z
N MET A 1 -18.41 -23.06 19.94
CA MET A 1 -17.01 -22.60 19.78
C MET A 1 -16.23 -23.43 18.74
N ASN A 2 -16.87 -23.90 17.66
CA ASN A 2 -16.23 -24.76 16.65
C ASN A 2 -15.90 -24.00 15.34
N ASN A 3 -16.55 -22.85 15.12
CA ASN A 3 -16.40 -22.06 13.91
C ASN A 3 -15.13 -21.20 13.92
N THR A 4 -14.67 -20.75 15.09
CA THR A 4 -13.43 -19.98 15.23
C THR A 4 -12.24 -20.77 14.68
N LEU A 5 -12.18 -22.09 14.93
CA LEU A 5 -11.13 -22.96 14.40
C LEU A 5 -11.19 -23.05 12.87
N LYS A 6 -12.39 -23.22 12.29
CA LYS A 6 -12.57 -23.22 10.83
C LYS A 6 -12.18 -21.88 10.20
N THR A 7 -12.59 -20.77 10.80
CA THR A 7 -12.23 -19.43 10.33
C THR A 7 -10.73 -19.20 10.42
N PHE A 8 -10.08 -19.64 11.50
CA PHE A 8 -8.63 -19.53 11.66
C PHE A 8 -7.89 -20.36 10.62
N ILE A 9 -8.31 -21.60 10.37
CA ILE A 9 -7.73 -22.45 9.32
C ILE A 9 -7.91 -21.81 7.94
N LEU A 10 -9.09 -21.27 7.65
CA LEU A 10 -9.37 -20.62 6.37
C LEU A 10 -8.50 -19.37 6.18
N MET A 11 -8.38 -18.53 7.22
CA MET A 11 -7.53 -17.33 7.22
C MET A 11 -6.05 -17.70 7.07
N ALA A 12 -5.59 -18.72 7.79
CA ALA A 12 -4.21 -19.20 7.69
C ALA A 12 -3.91 -19.75 6.28
N ALA A 13 -4.85 -20.51 5.71
CA ALA A 13 -4.74 -21.03 4.34
C ALA A 13 -4.72 -19.90 3.31
N LEU A 14 -5.62 -18.91 3.41
CA LEU A 14 -5.64 -17.73 2.54
C LEU A 14 -4.34 -16.92 2.66
N THR A 15 -3.88 -16.67 3.89
CA THR A 15 -2.62 -15.95 4.15
C THR A 15 -1.43 -16.67 3.52
N GLY A 16 -1.36 -18.00 3.67
CA GLY A 16 -0.34 -18.83 3.03
C GLY A 16 -0.42 -18.79 1.51
N LEU A 17 -1.63 -18.84 0.94
CA LEU A 17 -1.84 -18.77 -0.51
C LEU A 17 -1.43 -17.42 -1.08
N PHE A 18 -1.71 -16.31 -0.39
CA PHE A 18 -1.22 -14.98 -0.75
C PHE A 18 0.29 -14.85 -0.59
N MET A 19 0.88 -15.47 0.43
CA MET A 19 2.34 -15.44 0.62
C MET A 19 3.06 -16.20 -0.50
N VAL A 20 2.59 -17.40 -0.85
CA VAL A 20 3.14 -18.20 -1.95
C VAL A 20 2.87 -17.53 -3.30
N GLY A 21 1.64 -17.10 -3.55
CA GLY A 21 1.27 -16.38 -4.77
C GLY A 21 2.03 -15.06 -4.90
N GLY A 22 2.20 -14.31 -3.81
CA GLY A 22 2.99 -13.09 -3.76
C GLY A 22 4.49 -13.33 -3.95
N GLN A 23 5.04 -14.45 -3.47
CA GLN A 23 6.41 -14.85 -3.78
C GLN A 23 6.60 -15.19 -5.27
N VAL A 24 5.64 -15.90 -5.88
CA VAL A 24 5.71 -16.31 -7.30
C VAL A 24 5.47 -15.14 -8.25
N LEU A 25 4.45 -14.30 -8.00
CA LEU A 25 4.16 -13.12 -8.83
C LEU A 25 5.14 -11.99 -8.56
N GLY A 26 5.54 -11.81 -7.30
CA GLY A 26 6.17 -10.60 -6.81
C GLY A 26 7.66 -10.72 -6.53
N GLY A 27 8.20 -11.91 -6.24
CA GLY A 27 9.63 -12.20 -6.00
C GLY A 27 10.56 -11.00 -5.74
N ARG A 28 11.68 -10.93 -6.47
CA ARG A 28 12.55 -9.73 -6.50
C ARG A 28 12.00 -8.65 -7.45
N GLN A 29 11.33 -9.08 -8.52
CA GLN A 29 10.84 -8.20 -9.59
C GLN A 29 9.72 -7.26 -9.10
N GLY A 30 8.75 -7.79 -8.36
CA GLY A 30 7.66 -7.06 -7.74
C GLY A 30 8.09 -6.22 -6.53
N MET A 31 9.13 -6.61 -5.78
CA MET A 31 9.76 -5.69 -4.82
C MET A 31 10.34 -4.45 -5.53
N ILE A 32 11.04 -4.66 -6.66
CA ILE A 32 11.57 -3.55 -7.46
C ILE A 32 10.42 -2.72 -8.06
N LEU A 33 9.37 -3.36 -8.59
CA LEU A 33 8.19 -2.67 -9.11
C LEU A 33 7.49 -1.85 -8.03
N ALA A 34 7.31 -2.41 -6.83
CA ALA A 34 6.74 -1.73 -5.68
C ALA A 34 7.60 -0.54 -5.24
N LEU A 35 8.94 -0.68 -5.26
CA LEU A 35 9.86 0.43 -5.00
C LEU A 35 9.77 1.52 -6.07
N VAL A 36 9.66 1.16 -7.35
CA VAL A 36 9.47 2.13 -8.44
C VAL A 36 8.15 2.86 -8.27
N ILE A 37 7.05 2.14 -8.01
CA ILE A 37 5.74 2.73 -7.76
C ILE A 37 5.79 3.64 -6.52
N ALA A 38 6.45 3.21 -5.44
CA ALA A 38 6.60 4.00 -4.23
C ALA A 38 7.44 5.26 -4.47
N LEU A 39 8.54 5.17 -5.24
CA LEU A 39 9.35 6.32 -5.62
C LEU A 39 8.56 7.30 -6.47
N VAL A 40 7.83 6.81 -7.47
CA VAL A 40 6.95 7.62 -8.31
C VAL A 40 5.89 8.30 -7.46
N MET A 41 5.20 7.56 -6.59
CA MET A 41 4.21 8.10 -5.67
C MET A 41 4.81 9.12 -4.70
N ASN A 42 6.01 8.89 -4.18
CA ASN A 42 6.68 9.79 -3.26
C ASN A 42 7.16 11.06 -3.97
N PHE A 43 7.70 10.96 -5.20
CA PHE A 43 8.07 12.11 -6.02
C PHE A 43 6.84 12.93 -6.42
N PHE A 44 5.77 12.28 -6.88
CA PHE A 44 4.50 12.97 -7.14
C PHE A 44 3.92 13.60 -5.88
N ALA A 45 4.00 12.91 -4.74
CA ALA A 45 3.58 13.47 -3.46
C ALA A 45 4.46 14.66 -3.07
N TYR A 46 5.77 14.64 -3.25
CA TYR A 46 6.66 15.78 -2.97
C TYR A 46 6.37 16.96 -3.90
N TRP A 47 6.23 16.74 -5.20
CA TRP A 47 5.92 17.79 -6.18
C TRP A 47 4.50 18.36 -6.03
N ASN A 48 3.58 17.54 -5.52
CA ASN A 48 2.22 17.97 -5.19
C ASN A 48 2.07 18.34 -3.70
N SER A 49 3.15 18.23 -2.89
CA SER A 49 3.13 18.62 -1.47
C SER A 49 3.08 20.12 -1.32
N ASP A 50 3.58 20.90 -2.29
CA ASP A 50 3.33 22.35 -2.32
C ASP A 50 1.82 22.63 -2.34
N LYS A 51 1.05 21.92 -3.18
CA LYS A 51 -0.41 22.04 -3.26
C LYS A 51 -1.15 21.35 -2.10
N MET A 52 -0.67 20.22 -1.59
CA MET A 52 -1.28 19.52 -0.46
C MET A 52 -1.05 20.27 0.86
N ALA A 53 0.11 20.87 1.08
CA ALA A 53 0.40 21.73 2.22
C ALA A 53 -0.38 23.06 2.14
N LEU A 54 -0.54 23.64 0.95
CA LEU A 54 -1.43 24.80 0.73
C LEU A 54 -2.91 24.46 0.94
N ALA A 55 -3.37 23.29 0.48
CA ALA A 55 -4.76 22.83 0.64
C ALA A 55 -5.10 22.44 2.09
N MET A 56 -4.16 21.82 2.82
CA MET A 56 -4.32 21.48 4.24
C MET A 56 -4.35 22.72 5.13
N ASN A 57 -3.68 23.81 4.75
CA ASN A 57 -3.69 25.06 5.52
C ASN A 57 -4.93 25.94 5.31
N ARG A 58 -5.86 25.62 4.40
CA ARG A 58 -7.03 26.50 4.12
C ARG A 58 -6.60 27.97 3.98
N ALA A 59 -5.41 28.23 3.42
CA ALA A 59 -4.90 29.58 3.30
C ALA A 59 -5.71 30.28 2.20
N ARG A 60 -6.78 30.93 2.62
CA ARG A 60 -7.52 31.93 1.84
C ARG A 60 -6.52 33.04 1.57
N GLU A 61 -6.26 33.33 0.29
CA GLU A 61 -5.60 34.57 -0.14
C GLU A 61 -6.21 35.73 0.66
N VAL A 62 -5.39 36.36 1.50
CA VAL A 62 -5.72 37.65 2.07
C VAL A 62 -5.34 38.66 1.00
N SER A 63 -6.37 39.21 0.35
CA SER A 63 -6.27 40.41 -0.47
C SER A 63 -6.07 41.65 0.38
#